data_AF-A0A8I1ZSU0-F1
#
_entry.id   AF-A0A8I1ZSU0-F1
#
_cell.length_a   1.000
_cell.length_b   1.000
_cell.length_c   1.000
_cell.angle_alpha   90.00
_cell.angle_beta   90.00
_cell.angle_gamma   90.00
#
_symmetry.space_group_name_H-M   'P 1'
#
loop_
_entity.id
_entity.type
_entity.pdbx_description
1 polymer ?
#
loop_
_entity_poly.entity_id
_entity_poly.type
_entity_poly.pdbx_seq_one_letter_code
_entity_poly.pdbx_strand_id
1 'polypeptide(L)'
;MVKIGKIVFIASDQDIKFQKETVKAGGSFGIAALMAVQPHMVTAVAAENNGIMVLSRQSLFKIGHDDIDLFSLLMTNIAREIAPRLKLADDIFLQYIHEDKDSRE
;
A
#
# COMPACT_ATOMS: atom_id res chain seq x y z
N MET A 1 -0.25 7.17 7.30
CA MET A 1 -1.03 8.09 6.46
C MET A 1 -0.26 9.38 6.26
N VAL A 2 -0.20 9.88 5.03
CA VAL A 2 0.42 11.16 4.69
C VAL A 2 -0.55 12.29 5.08
N LYS A 3 -0.10 13.21 5.93
CA LYS A 3 -0.84 14.41 6.34
C LYS A 3 -0.57 15.58 5.39
N ILE A 4 0.70 15.79 5.08
CA ILE A 4 1.19 16.77 4.10
C ILE A 4 2.38 16.17 3.35
N GLY A 5 2.62 16.64 2.13
CA GLY A 5 3.78 16.25 1.34
C GLY A 5 3.50 15.14 0.31
N LYS A 6 4.61 14.60 -0.22
CA LYS A 6 4.65 13.58 -1.27
C LYS A 6 5.67 12.49 -0.95
N ILE A 7 5.24 11.24 -1.09
CA ILE A 7 6.06 10.03 -0.97
C ILE A 7 6.12 9.34 -2.33
N VAL A 8 7.30 8.86 -2.71
CA VAL A 8 7.53 8.09 -3.95
C VAL A 8 7.96 6.68 -3.59
N PHE A 9 7.44 5.68 -4.31
CA PHE A 9 7.89 4.30 -4.17
C PHE A 9 8.92 3.93 -5.24
N ILE A 10 10.00 3.31 -4.77
CA ILE A 10 11.05 2.74 -5.60
C ILE A 10 11.03 1.24 -5.40
N ALA A 11 10.77 0.50 -6.47
CA ALA A 11 10.99 -0.93 -6.53
C ALA A 11 12.39 -1.18 -7.09
N SER A 12 13.15 -2.08 -6.47
CA SER A 12 14.44 -2.55 -6.97
C SER A 12 14.32 -4.03 -7.29
N ASP A 13 14.40 -4.37 -8.57
CA ASP A 13 14.68 -5.72 -9.03
C ASP A 13 15.88 -5.65 -9.99
N GLN A 14 16.66 -6.73 -10.06
CA GLN A 14 18.12 -6.85 -10.30
C GLN A 14 18.83 -6.00 -11.39
N ASP A 15 18.17 -5.14 -12.16
CA ASP A 15 18.82 -4.06 -12.94
C ASP A 15 17.88 -2.90 -13.36
N ILE A 16 16.67 -2.80 -12.80
CA ILE A 16 15.67 -1.80 -13.24
C ILE A 16 15.02 -1.11 -12.04
N LYS A 17 15.24 0.22 -11.93
CA LYS A 17 14.52 1.09 -10.99
C LYS A 17 13.23 1.56 -11.64
N PHE A 18 12.11 0.95 -11.28
CA PHE A 18 10.79 1.45 -11.68
C PHE A 18 10.29 2.49 -10.66
N GLN A 19 9.97 3.70 -11.14
CA GLN A 19 9.21 4.68 -10.36
C GLN A 19 7.74 4.28 -10.41
N LYS A 20 7.28 3.55 -9.41
CA LYS A 20 6.06 2.74 -9.56
C LYS A 20 4.79 3.41 -9.02
N GLU A 21 4.90 4.38 -8.11
CA GLU A 21 3.71 5.10 -7.59
C GLU A 21 4.10 6.33 -6.76
N THR A 22 3.16 7.27 -6.63
CA THR A 22 3.26 8.40 -5.70
C THR A 22 2.08 8.39 -4.73
N VAL A 23 2.36 8.60 -3.44
CA VAL A 23 1.33 8.82 -2.42
C VAL A 23 1.37 10.27 -1.96
N LYS A 24 0.20 10.92 -1.99
CA LYS A 24 -0.01 12.30 -1.54
C LYS A 24 -0.78 12.33 -0.22
N ALA A 25 -1.01 13.53 0.32
CA ALA A 25 -1.87 13.76 1.48
C ALA A 25 -3.21 13.00 1.40
N GLY A 26 -3.62 12.39 2.51
CA GLY A 26 -4.76 11.49 2.60
C GLY A 26 -4.42 10.02 2.30
N GLY A 27 -3.36 9.77 1.52
CA GLY A 27 -2.96 8.42 1.17
C GLY A 27 -2.25 7.65 2.30
N SER A 28 -2.40 6.34 2.27
CA SER A 28 -1.79 5.40 3.23
C SER A 28 -0.94 4.35 2.55
N PHE A 29 0.12 3.89 3.21
CA PHE A 29 1.08 2.92 2.67
C PHE A 29 1.65 2.01 3.76
N GLY A 30 2.29 0.90 3.36
CA GLY A 30 2.81 -0.10 4.30
C GLY A 30 1.73 -0.95 4.97
N ILE A 31 0.50 -0.93 4.44
CA ILE A 31 -0.68 -1.54 5.07
C ILE A 31 -0.60 -3.08 5.11
N ALA A 32 -0.17 -3.71 4.02
CA ALA A 32 0.02 -5.17 4.00
C ALA A 32 1.06 -5.64 5.03
N ALA A 33 2.14 -4.86 5.20
CA ALA A 33 3.15 -5.10 6.22
C ALA A 33 2.60 -4.86 7.64
N LEU A 34 1.77 -3.82 7.84
CA LEU A 34 1.11 -3.58 9.13
C LEU A 34 0.29 -4.81 9.57
N MET A 35 -0.48 -5.41 8.65
CA MET A 35 -1.32 -6.58 8.90
C MET A 35 -0.57 -7.92 8.90
N ALA A 36 0.76 -7.92 8.74
CA ALA A 36 1.58 -9.13 8.62
C ALA A 36 1.19 -10.06 7.46
N VAL A 37 0.54 -9.53 6.40
CA VAL A 37 0.18 -10.28 5.19
C VAL A 37 1.38 -10.43 4.26
N GLN A 38 2.19 -9.38 4.12
CA GLN A 38 3.36 -9.38 3.24
C GLN A 38 4.46 -8.45 3.78
N PRO A 39 5.76 -8.78 3.63
CA PRO A 39 6.84 -7.84 3.93
C PRO A 39 6.81 -6.62 2.99
N HIS A 40 7.59 -5.59 3.33
CA HIS A 40 7.76 -4.43 2.45
C HIS A 40 8.42 -4.84 1.12
N MET A 41 7.72 -4.64 0.01
CA MET A 41 8.23 -4.96 -1.34
C MET A 41 8.84 -3.76 -2.08
N VAL A 42 8.69 -2.56 -1.53
CA VAL A 42 9.17 -1.31 -2.13
C VAL A 42 9.73 -0.39 -1.07
N THR A 43 10.65 0.48 -1.48
CA THR A 43 11.20 1.54 -0.62
C THR A 43 10.36 2.80 -0.77
N ALA A 44 9.92 3.36 0.35
CA ALA A 44 9.23 4.65 0.40
C ALA A 44 10.24 5.77 0.64
N VAL A 45 10.28 6.76 -0.26
CA VAL A 45 11.19 7.90 -0.18
C VAL A 45 10.39 9.20 -0.08
N ALA A 46 10.76 10.05 0.88
CA ALA A 46 10.22 11.40 0.98
C ALA A 46 10.75 12.26 -0.17
N ALA A 47 9.87 12.71 -1.06
CA ALA A 47 10.26 13.56 -2.19
C ALA A 47 10.36 15.05 -1.82
N GLU A 48 9.74 15.43 -0.70
CA GLU A 48 9.69 16.80 -0.16
C GLU A 48 9.50 16.76 1.36
N ASN A 49 9.26 17.90 1.99
CA ASN A 49 8.90 17.94 3.41
C ASN A 49 7.56 17.22 3.64
N ASN A 50 7.50 16.31 4.61
CA ASN A 50 6.37 15.41 4.82
C ASN A 50 5.92 15.40 6.27
N GLY A 51 4.60 15.34 6.48
CA GLY A 51 3.98 15.03 7.76
C GLY A 51 3.35 13.65 7.67
N ILE A 52 3.77 12.71 8.52
CA ILE A 52 3.32 11.31 8.47
C ILE A 52 2.73 10.91 9.81
N MET A 53 1.51 10.35 9.78
CA MET A 53 0.90 9.69 10.93
C MET A 53 1.18 8.19 10.84
N VAL A 54 1.79 7.64 11.88
CA VAL A 54 2.26 6.25 11.94
C VAL A 54 1.42 5.45 12.92
N LEU A 55 0.93 4.30 12.46
CA LEU A 55 0.36 3.27 13.32
C LEU A 55 1.31 2.07 13.28
N SER A 56 1.89 1.72 14.42
CA SER A 56 2.76 0.55 14.51
C SER A 56 1.95 -0.74 14.62
N ARG A 57 2.54 -1.85 14.18
CA ARG A 57 1.95 -3.19 14.36
C ARG A 57 1.67 -3.49 15.83
N GLN A 58 2.60 -3.15 16.72
CA GLN A 58 2.45 -3.34 18.17
C GLN A 58 1.25 -2.55 18.71
N SER A 59 1.09 -1.29 18.30
CA SER A 59 -0.04 -0.46 18.70
C SER A 59 -1.37 -1.00 18.18
N LEU A 60 -1.40 -1.48 16.92
CA LEU A 60 -2.59 -2.08 16.34
C LEU A 60 -3.04 -3.34 17.11
N PHE A 61 -2.11 -4.24 17.44
CA PHE A 61 -2.45 -5.44 18.23
C PHE A 61 -2.79 -5.13 19.68
N LYS A 62 -2.16 -4.11 20.27
CA LYS A 62 -2.55 -3.63 21.60
C LYS A 62 -4.01 -3.16 21.60
N ILE A 63 -4.44 -2.41 20.56
CA ILE A 63 -5.85 -2.05 20.40
C ILE A 63 -6.71 -3.31 20.31
N GLY A 64 -6.29 -4.33 19.56
CA GLY A 64 -7.03 -5.61 19.48
C GLY A 64 -7.21 -6.33 20.82
N HIS A 65 -6.24 -6.18 21.73
CA HIS A 65 -6.34 -6.72 23.08
C HIS A 65 -7.22 -5.85 24.00
N ASP A 66 -7.07 -4.53 23.91
CA ASP A 66 -7.69 -3.58 24.82
C ASP A 66 -9.15 -3.25 24.44
N ASP A 67 -9.48 -3.26 23.14
CA ASP A 67 -10.79 -2.91 22.57
C ASP A 67 -11.00 -3.60 21.20
N ILE A 68 -11.69 -4.74 21.22
CA ILE A 68 -11.93 -5.55 20.03
C ILE A 68 -12.88 -4.88 19.02
N ASP A 69 -13.79 -4.03 19.49
CA ASP A 69 -14.74 -3.32 18.63
C ASP A 69 -14.00 -2.24 17.81
N LEU A 70 -13.14 -1.47 18.48
CA LEU A 70 -12.27 -0.49 17.83
C LEU A 70 -11.30 -1.16 16.85
N PHE A 71 -10.73 -2.29 17.25
CA PHE A 71 -9.86 -3.07 16.36
C PHE A 71 -10.60 -3.54 15.11
N SER A 72 -11.80 -4.11 15.28
CA SER A 72 -12.63 -4.60 14.16
C SER A 72 -13.02 -3.47 13.21
N LEU A 73 -13.38 -2.30 13.74
CA LEU A 73 -13.65 -1.10 12.96
C LEU A 73 -12.41 -0.66 12.17
N LEU A 74 -11.25 -0.64 12.83
CA LEU A 74 -9.99 -0.25 12.20
C LEU A 74 -9.57 -1.23 11.09
N MET A 75 -9.67 -2.53 11.33
CA MET A 75 -9.40 -3.57 10.33
C MET A 75 -10.35 -3.48 9.13
N THR A 76 -11.63 -3.18 9.37
CA THR A 76 -12.61 -2.97 8.29
C THR A 76 -12.28 -1.73 7.46
N ASN A 77 -11.85 -0.64 8.10
CA ASN A 77 -11.40 0.56 7.41
C ASN A 77 -10.13 0.31 6.58
N ILE A 78 -9.19 -0.46 7.13
CA ILE A 78 -7.99 -0.91 6.42
C ILE A 78 -8.39 -1.75 5.19
N ALA A 79 -9.29 -2.72 5.33
CA ALA A 79 -9.74 -3.55 4.21
C ALA A 79 -10.39 -2.70 3.10
N ARG A 80 -11.23 -1.72 3.46
CA ARG A 80 -11.86 -0.79 2.52
C ARG A 80 -10.85 0.04 1.74
N GLU A 81 -9.75 0.44 2.37
CA GLU A 81 -8.66 1.19 1.73
C GLU A 81 -7.85 0.33 0.72
N ILE A 82 -7.68 -0.97 1.00
CA ILE A 82 -6.89 -1.87 0.15
C ILE A 82 -7.69 -2.44 -1.02
N ALA A 83 -8.98 -2.74 -0.83
CA ALA A 83 -9.79 -3.43 -1.84
C ALA A 83 -9.77 -2.78 -3.23
N PRO A 84 -9.87 -1.44 -3.38
CA PRO A 84 -9.76 -0.79 -4.69
C PRO A 84 -8.37 -0.95 -5.32
N ARG A 85 -7.30 -0.97 -4.52
CA ARG A 85 -5.92 -1.15 -5.01
C ARG A 85 -5.69 -2.56 -5.52
N LEU A 86 -6.28 -3.55 -4.85
CA LEU A 86 -6.26 -4.94 -5.31
C LEU A 86 -7.00 -5.08 -6.65
N LYS A 87 -8.21 -4.51 -6.74
CA LYS A 87 -8.99 -4.51 -7.98
C LYS A 87 -8.23 -3.87 -9.15
N LEU A 88 -7.60 -2.72 -8.90
CA LEU A 88 -6.78 -2.04 -9.91
C LEU A 88 -5.57 -2.87 -10.34
N ALA A 89 -4.91 -3.57 -9.41
CA ALA A 89 -3.81 -4.48 -9.74
C ALA A 89 -4.30 -5.64 -10.63
N ASP A 90 -5.43 -6.26 -10.28
CA ASP A 90 -6.04 -7.33 -11.09
C ASP A 90 -6.40 -6.84 -12.49
N ASP A 91 -6.97 -5.63 -12.61
CA ASP A 91 -7.35 -5.04 -13.89
C ASP A 91 -6.12 -4.78 -14.79
N ILE A 92 -5.00 -4.32 -14.20
CA ILE A 92 -3.73 -4.16 -14.93
C ILE A 92 -3.20 -5.51 -15.41
N PHE A 93 -3.21 -6.54 -14.56
CA PHE A 93 -2.78 -7.89 -14.96
C PHE A 93 -3.61 -8.45 -16.12
N LEU A 94 -4.94 -8.24 -16.10
CA LEU A 94 -5.82 -8.68 -17.18
C LEU A 94 -5.56 -7.94 -18.50
N GLN A 95 -5.25 -6.64 -18.45
CA GLN A 95 -4.87 -5.87 -19.65
C GLN A 95 -3.62 -6.47 -20.31
N TYR A 96 -2.57 -6.74 -19.54
CA TYR A 96 -1.35 -7.35 -20.08
C TYR A 96 -1.58 -8.75 -20.68
N ILE A 97 -2.46 -9.56 -20.06
CA ILE A 97 -2.80 -10.89 -20.60
C ILE A 97 -3.52 -10.78 -21.95
N HIS A 98 -4.40 -9.80 -22.13
CA HIS A 98 -5.07 -9.57 -23.41
C HIS A 98 -4.08 -9.05 -24.48
N GLU A 99 -3.21 -8.11 -24.13
CA GLU A 99 -2.19 -7.57 -25.06
C GLU A 99 -1.20 -8.64 -25.53
N ASP A 100 -0.75 -9.56 -24.66
CA ASP A 100 0.14 -10.68 -25.06
C ASP A 100 -0.57 -11.70 -25.95
N LYS A 101 -1.89 -11.86 -25.84
CA LYS A 101 -2.68 -12.72 -26.73
C LYS A 101 -2.82 -12.11 -28.12
N ASP A 102 -3.19 -10.83 -28.23
CA ASP A 102 -3.31 -10.13 -29.51
C ASP A 102 -1.96 -9.99 -30.24
N SER A 103 -0.84 -10.01 -29.51
CA SER A 103 0.52 -9.96 -30.09
C SER A 103 0.99 -11.30 -30.69
N ARG A 104 0.25 -12.40 -30.46
CA ARG A 104 0.60 -13.76 -30.92
C ARG A 104 -0.34 -14.30 -32.00
N GLU A 105 -1.34 -13.54 -32.40
CA GLU A 105 -2.22 -13.79 -33.56
C GLU A 105 -1.80 -12.94 -34.76
#